data_AF-A0A2R6AA62-F1
#
_entry.id   AF-A0A2R6AA62-F1
#
_cell.length_a   1.000
_cell.length_b   1.000
_cell.length_c   1.000
_cell.angle_alpha   90.00
_cell.angle_beta   90.00
_cell.angle_gamma   90.00
#
_symmetry.space_group_name_H-M   'P 1'
#
loop_
_entity.id
_entity.type
_entity.pdbx_description
1 polymer ?
#
loop_
_entity_poly.entity_id
_entity_poly.type
_entity_poly.pdbx_seq_one_letter_code
_entity_poly.pdbx_strand_id
1 'polypeptide(L)'
;MLKSWEVVLNSCSYIAEEMGVVMRNTAFSPNIKDRLDMSAAITDCFGRLVAQAEHIPVHLGSMPIGVRNLISCFKQIEEGDVLLTNDPYVAGTHANDVTMASPVFFKGEIAGYVAIKAHYVDIGGC
;
A
#
# COMPACT_ATOMS: atom_id res chain seq x y z
N MET A 1 16.49 -25.36 4.53
CA MET A 1 16.54 -24.13 3.71
C MET A 1 15.15 -23.70 3.22
N LEU A 2 14.30 -24.61 2.70
CA LEU A 2 12.93 -24.26 2.27
C LEU A 2 12.00 -23.77 3.40
N LYS A 3 12.04 -24.40 4.59
CA LYS A 3 11.19 -23.98 5.73
C LYS A 3 11.35 -22.51 6.14
N SER A 4 12.53 -21.92 5.91
CA SER A 4 12.82 -20.54 6.33
C SER A 4 12.13 -19.51 5.42
N TRP A 5 12.03 -19.80 4.12
CA TRP A 5 11.39 -18.88 3.17
C TRP A 5 9.87 -18.85 3.39
N GLU A 6 9.26 -20.01 3.66
CA GLU A 6 7.82 -20.11 3.95
C GLU A 6 7.43 -19.28 5.17
N VAL A 7 8.27 -19.24 6.21
CA VAL A 7 8.04 -18.40 7.38
C VAL A 7 8.04 -16.93 7.02
N VAL A 8 9.00 -16.48 6.19
CA VAL A 8 9.08 -15.08 5.77
C VAL A 8 7.88 -14.70 4.92
N LEU A 9 7.52 -15.52 3.92
CA LEU A 9 6.36 -15.25 3.06
C LEU A 9 5.09 -15.16 3.89
N ASN A 10 4.80 -16.17 4.71
CA ASN A 10 3.58 -16.20 5.51
C ASN A 10 3.53 -15.04 6.51
N SER A 11 4.68 -14.63 7.05
CA SER A 11 4.76 -13.46 7.93
C SER A 11 4.44 -12.18 7.17
N CYS A 12 4.99 -11.96 5.98
CA CYS A 12 4.68 -10.79 5.15
C CYS A 12 3.21 -10.76 4.75
N SER A 13 2.63 -11.89 4.34
CA SER A 13 1.20 -11.98 4.02
C SER A 13 0.33 -11.68 5.23
N TYR A 14 0.69 -12.20 6.41
CA TYR A 14 -0.03 -11.92 7.65
C TYR A 14 0.06 -10.43 8.05
N ILE A 15 1.24 -9.81 7.91
CA ILE A 15 1.41 -8.37 8.17
C ILE A 15 0.53 -7.54 7.23
N ALA A 16 0.49 -7.88 5.93
CA ALA A 16 -0.35 -7.17 4.97
C ALA A 16 -1.85 -7.28 5.34
N GLU A 17 -2.31 -8.45 5.78
CA GLU A 17 -3.69 -8.65 6.24
C GLU A 17 -3.99 -7.84 7.50
N GLU A 18 -3.10 -7.87 8.50
CA GLU A 18 -3.25 -7.08 9.73
C GLU A 18 -3.27 -5.57 9.46
N MET A 19 -2.47 -5.07 8.50
CA MET A 19 -2.56 -3.68 8.03
C MET A 19 -3.96 -3.34 7.53
N GLY A 20 -4.57 -4.23 6.75
CA GLY A 20 -5.96 -4.10 6.28
C GLY A 20 -6.97 -4.10 7.43
N VAL A 21 -6.81 -5.02 8.40
CA VAL A 21 -7.69 -5.10 9.58
C VAL A 21 -7.62 -3.82 10.40
N VAL A 22 -6.42 -3.28 10.65
CA VAL A 22 -6.24 -2.02 11.38
C VAL A 22 -6.90 -0.86 10.64
N MET A 23 -6.71 -0.76 9.32
CA MET A 23 -7.35 0.27 8.50
C MET A 23 -8.88 0.19 8.58
N ARG A 24 -9.45 -1.00 8.42
CA ARG A 24 -10.90 -1.23 8.52
C ARG A 24 -11.45 -0.82 9.88
N ASN A 25 -10.78 -1.22 10.96
CA ASN A 25 -11.26 -1.00 12.32
C ASN A 25 -11.15 0.47 12.76
N THR A 26 -10.24 1.23 12.16
CA THR A 26 -10.02 2.66 12.46
C THR A 26 -10.76 3.60 11.50
N ALA A 27 -11.28 3.08 10.38
CA ALA A 27 -12.00 3.87 9.41
C ALA A 27 -13.39 4.32 9.89
N PHE A 28 -13.70 5.59 9.66
CA PHE A 28 -15.05 6.14 9.78
C PHE A 28 -15.89 5.91 8.52
N SER A 29 -15.25 5.71 7.37
CA SER A 29 -15.93 5.52 6.07
C SER A 29 -16.56 4.13 5.98
N PRO A 30 -17.87 4.02 5.68
CA PRO A 30 -18.52 2.72 5.46
C PRO A 30 -17.98 2.00 4.21
N ASN A 31 -17.45 2.73 3.22
CA ASN A 31 -16.79 2.09 2.06
C ASN A 31 -15.56 1.29 2.49
N ILE A 32 -14.83 1.76 3.49
CA ILE A 32 -13.65 1.06 4.00
C ILE A 32 -14.07 0.02 5.06
N LYS A 33 -14.92 0.42 6.00
CA LYS A 33 -15.31 -0.40 7.15
C LYS A 33 -16.17 -1.61 6.76
N ASP A 34 -17.17 -1.39 5.91
CA ASP A 34 -18.19 -2.38 5.59
C ASP A 34 -17.98 -2.99 4.20
N ARG A 35 -17.53 -2.20 3.21
CA ARG A 35 -17.31 -2.68 1.84
C ARG A 35 -15.88 -3.13 1.55
N LEU A 36 -14.95 -2.91 2.48
CA LEU A 36 -13.54 -3.27 2.34
C LEU A 36 -12.89 -2.70 1.07
N ASP A 37 -13.30 -1.48 0.70
CA ASP A 37 -12.81 -0.79 -0.49
C ASP A 37 -11.44 -0.15 -0.21
N MET A 38 -10.50 -1.03 0.07
CA MET A 38 -9.11 -0.75 0.40
C MET A 38 -8.25 -1.96 0.12
N SER A 39 -6.95 -1.76 -0.03
CA SER A 39 -5.97 -2.85 -0.04
C SER A 39 -4.68 -2.37 0.60
N ALA A 40 -3.98 -3.32 1.22
CA ALA A 40 -2.71 -3.10 1.90
C ALA A 40 -1.63 -3.95 1.24
N ALA A 41 -0.42 -3.42 1.12
CA ALA A 41 0.68 -4.10 0.44
C ALA A 41 2.02 -3.84 1.12
N ILE A 42 2.92 -4.80 0.96
CA ILE A 42 4.33 -4.69 1.30
C ILE A 42 5.12 -4.83 0.01
N THR A 43 6.09 -3.94 -0.19
CA THR A 43 7.02 -4.01 -1.33
C THR A 43 8.45 -4.09 -0.85
N ASP A 44 9.34 -4.53 -1.73
CA ASP A 44 10.77 -4.32 -1.53
C ASP A 44 11.19 -2.88 -1.81
N CYS A 45 12.48 -2.59 -1.67
CA CYS A 45 13.06 -1.25 -1.84
C CYS A 45 12.93 -0.68 -3.25
N PHE A 46 12.57 -1.49 -4.26
CA PHE A 46 12.32 -1.05 -5.63
C PHE A 46 10.82 -0.92 -5.95
N GLY A 47 9.94 -1.07 -4.95
CA GLY A 47 8.50 -1.04 -5.16
C GLY A 47 7.97 -2.30 -5.87
N ARG A 48 8.67 -3.45 -5.76
CA ARG A 48 8.14 -4.74 -6.26
C ARG A 48 7.34 -5.41 -5.16
N LEU A 49 6.17 -5.94 -5.52
CA LEU A 49 5.25 -6.55 -4.56
C LEU A 49 5.88 -7.75 -3.85
N VAL A 50 5.78 -7.77 -2.53
CA VAL A 50 6.19 -8.90 -1.67
C VAL A 50 4.94 -9.61 -1.13
N ALA A 51 3.97 -8.85 -0.64
CA ALA A 51 2.70 -9.36 -0.12
C ALA A 51 1.59 -8.33 -0.29
N GLN A 52 0.34 -8.78 -0.38
CA GLN A 52 -0.83 -7.92 -0.50
C GLN A 52 -2.03 -8.55 0.22
N ALA A 53 -2.78 -7.75 0.99
CA ALA A 53 -4.12 -8.10 1.43
C ALA A 53 -5.09 -7.76 0.31
N GLU A 54 -5.61 -8.79 -0.34
CA GLU A 54 -6.48 -8.67 -1.50
C GLU A 54 -7.94 -8.59 -1.07
N HIS A 55 -8.52 -7.39 -1.15
CA HIS A 55 -9.96 -7.21 -1.00
C HIS A 55 -10.63 -6.73 -2.30
N ILE A 56 -9.87 -6.06 -3.19
CA ILE A 56 -10.37 -5.51 -4.45
C ILE A 56 -9.47 -5.95 -5.62
N PRO A 57 -9.97 -6.72 -6.60
CA PRO A 57 -9.16 -7.26 -7.70
C PRO A 57 -8.43 -6.20 -8.55
N VAL A 58 -8.98 -5.00 -8.70
CA VAL A 58 -8.31 -3.93 -9.47
C VAL A 58 -7.03 -3.41 -8.80
N HIS A 59 -6.91 -3.58 -7.48
CA HIS A 59 -5.73 -3.17 -6.73
C HIS A 59 -4.53 -4.10 -7.00
N LEU A 60 -4.75 -5.37 -7.36
CA LEU A 60 -3.69 -6.32 -7.69
C LEU A 60 -2.74 -5.83 -8.79
N GLY A 61 -3.30 -5.29 -9.86
CA GLY A 61 -2.52 -4.77 -10.97
C GLY A 61 -1.99 -3.36 -10.71
N SER A 62 -2.80 -2.51 -10.08
CA SER A 62 -2.50 -1.08 -9.96
C SER A 62 -1.58 -0.73 -8.79
N MET A 63 -1.67 -1.44 -7.66
CA MET A 63 -0.91 -1.13 -6.44
C MET A 63 0.62 -1.15 -6.65
N PRO A 64 1.24 -2.24 -7.14
CA PRO A 64 2.70 -2.30 -7.26
C PRO A 64 3.26 -1.31 -8.29
N ILE A 65 2.51 -1.03 -9.35
CA ILE A 65 2.87 -0.01 -10.34
C ILE A 65 2.75 1.38 -9.71
N GLY A 66 1.65 1.62 -8.98
CA GLY A 66 1.38 2.89 -8.32
C GLY A 66 2.41 3.27 -7.27
N VAL A 67 2.79 2.33 -6.40
CA VAL A 67 3.85 2.54 -5.40
C VAL A 67 5.18 2.84 -6.10
N ARG A 68 5.54 2.08 -7.14
CA ARG A 68 6.80 2.31 -7.88
C ARG A 68 6.85 3.67 -8.58
N ASN A 69 5.74 4.09 -9.17
CA ASN A 69 5.65 5.41 -9.78
C ASN A 69 5.75 6.50 -8.72
N LEU A 70 5.00 6.36 -7.61
CA LEU A 70 5.01 7.32 -6.51
C LEU A 70 6.41 7.54 -5.93
N ILE A 71 7.15 6.47 -5.61
CA ILE A 71 8.52 6.60 -5.07
C ILE A 71 9.46 7.30 -6.07
N SER A 72 9.27 7.10 -7.38
CA SER A 72 10.10 7.70 -8.41
C SER A 72 9.87 9.21 -8.60
N CYS A 73 8.77 9.74 -8.07
CA CYS A 73 8.50 11.18 -8.07
C CYS A 73 9.40 11.96 -7.10
N PHE A 74 10.02 11.27 -6.14
CA PHE A 74 10.83 11.89 -5.09
C PHE A 74 12.32 11.59 -5.29
N LYS A 75 13.16 12.62 -5.10
CA LYS A 75 14.63 12.47 -5.16
C LYS A 75 15.22 11.95 -3.85
N GLN A 76 14.55 12.21 -2.75
CA GLN A 76 14.97 11.89 -1.38
C GLN A 76 13.71 11.52 -0.59
N ILE A 77 13.80 10.42 0.16
CA ILE A 77 12.75 9.87 1.02
C ILE A 77 13.43 9.53 2.33
N GLU A 78 12.93 10.08 3.42
CA GLU A 78 13.53 9.97 4.75
C GLU A 78 12.72 9.04 5.67
N GLU A 79 13.36 8.58 6.76
CA GLU A 79 12.67 7.78 7.77
C GLU A 79 11.56 8.60 8.44
N GLY A 80 10.36 8.04 8.47
CA GLY A 80 9.16 8.72 9.00
C GLY A 80 8.31 9.43 7.94
N ASP A 81 8.78 9.53 6.69
CA ASP A 81 7.98 10.09 5.61
C ASP A 81 6.74 9.23 5.30
N VAL A 82 5.70 9.89 4.78
CA VAL A 82 4.53 9.25 4.19
C VAL A 82 4.26 9.91 2.85
N LEU A 83 4.46 9.14 1.78
CA LEU A 83 4.18 9.57 0.42
C LEU A 83 2.69 9.36 0.15
N LEU A 84 2.04 10.31 -0.53
CA LEU A 84 0.61 10.26 -0.80
C LEU A 84 0.33 10.73 -2.23
N THR A 85 -0.57 10.04 -2.92
CA THR A 85 -1.09 10.48 -4.22
C THR A 85 -2.52 10.02 -4.42
N ASN A 86 -3.27 10.82 -5.17
CA ASN A 86 -4.55 10.47 -5.77
C ASN A 86 -4.54 10.66 -7.29
N ASP A 87 -3.37 10.87 -7.89
CA ASP A 87 -3.23 11.01 -9.33
C ASP A 87 -3.42 9.63 -10.00
N PRO A 88 -4.48 9.41 -10.80
CA PRO A 88 -4.75 8.13 -11.43
C PRO A 88 -3.70 7.76 -12.49
N TYR A 89 -2.94 8.72 -13.02
CA TYR A 89 -1.82 8.45 -13.93
C TYR A 89 -0.59 7.92 -13.18
N VAL A 90 -0.47 8.22 -11.90
CA VAL A 90 0.60 7.70 -11.03
C VAL A 90 0.19 6.38 -10.41
N ALA A 91 -0.94 6.35 -9.69
CA ALA A 91 -1.37 5.24 -8.86
C ALA A 91 -2.33 4.25 -9.54
N GLY A 92 -2.79 4.57 -10.75
CA GLY A 92 -3.82 3.83 -11.46
C GLY A 92 -5.23 4.14 -10.95
N THR A 93 -6.20 3.40 -11.51
CA THR A 93 -7.64 3.46 -11.18
C THR A 93 -8.28 4.83 -11.37
N HIS A 94 -8.72 5.49 -10.31
CA HIS A 94 -9.40 6.78 -10.35
C HIS A 94 -9.05 7.61 -9.11
N ALA A 95 -9.32 8.91 -9.15
CA ALA A 95 -8.84 9.85 -8.14
C ALA A 95 -9.41 9.63 -6.73
N ASN A 96 -10.48 8.85 -6.57
CA ASN A 96 -11.00 8.45 -5.27
C ASN A 96 -10.11 7.42 -4.56
N ASP A 97 -9.23 6.72 -5.27
CA ASP A 97 -8.32 5.73 -4.70
C ASP A 97 -7.02 6.39 -4.27
N VAL A 98 -7.02 6.89 -3.03
CA VAL A 98 -5.85 7.54 -2.46
C VAL A 98 -4.85 6.48 -2.06
N THR A 99 -3.64 6.56 -2.62
CA THR A 99 -2.53 5.65 -2.33
C THR A 99 -1.54 6.35 -1.42
N MET A 100 -1.19 5.68 -0.32
CA MET A 100 -0.16 6.08 0.62
C MET A 100 0.93 5.03 0.67
N ALA A 101 2.20 5.46 0.74
CA ALA A 101 3.34 4.58 0.93
C ALA A 101 4.30 5.18 1.97
N SER A 102 4.74 4.38 2.94
CA SER A 102 5.74 4.77 3.93
C SER A 102 6.97 3.86 3.82
N PRO A 103 8.20 4.42 3.83
CA PRO A 103 9.42 3.65 3.76
C PRO A 103 9.65 2.91 5.09
N VAL A 104 10.10 1.67 5.01
CA VAL A 104 10.59 0.90 6.15
C VAL A 104 12.10 0.92 6.10
N PHE A 105 12.74 1.50 7.13
CA PHE A 105 14.19 1.56 7.24
C PHE A 105 14.75 0.37 8.03
N PHE A 106 15.91 -0.12 7.59
CA PHE A 106 16.70 -1.08 8.34
C PHE A 106 18.18 -0.73 8.21
N LYS A 107 18.84 -0.44 9.34
CA LYS A 107 20.24 -0.02 9.38
C LYS A 107 20.56 1.21 8.51
N GLY A 108 19.65 2.19 8.48
CA GLY A 108 19.82 3.44 7.75
C GLY A 108 19.52 3.38 6.26
N GLU A 109 19.07 2.23 5.74
CA GLU A 109 18.72 2.04 4.34
C GLU A 109 17.24 1.65 4.21
N ILE A 110 16.61 2.00 3.09
CA ILE A 110 15.24 1.58 2.78
C ILE A 110 15.23 0.07 2.50
N ALA A 111 14.58 -0.70 3.38
CA ALA A 111 14.38 -2.13 3.21
C ALA A 111 13.16 -2.44 2.32
N GLY A 112 12.18 -1.55 2.28
CA GLY A 112 10.96 -1.70 1.51
C GLY A 112 9.96 -0.59 1.82
N TYR A 113 8.74 -0.78 1.34
CA TYR A 113 7.63 0.14 1.62
C TYR A 113 6.41 -0.64 2.09
N VAL A 114 5.67 -0.02 3.00
CA VAL A 114 4.30 -0.43 3.32
C VAL A 114 3.36 0.55 2.65
N ALA A 115 2.31 0.04 2.00
CA ALA A 115 1.38 0.84 1.23
C ALA A 115 -0.07 0.50 1.54
N ILE A 116 -0.93 1.50 1.49
CA ILE A 116 -2.38 1.37 1.57
C ILE A 116 -2.97 2.18 0.43
N LYS A 117 -3.96 1.58 -0.26
CA LYS A 117 -4.85 2.27 -1.18
C LYS A 117 -6.24 2.17 -0.60
N ALA A 118 -6.94 3.28 -0.45
CA ALA A 118 -8.29 3.29 0.12
C ALA A 118 -9.20 4.24 -0.66
N HIS A 119 -10.44 3.82 -0.84
CA HIS A 119 -11.43 4.59 -1.59
C HIS A 119 -12.07 5.68 -0.72
N TYR A 120 -11.83 6.93 -1.08
CA TYR A 120 -12.50 8.09 -0.52
C TYR A 120 -13.81 8.34 -1.27
N VAL A 121 -14.91 8.49 -0.55
CA VAL A 121 -16.25 8.65 -1.16
C VAL A 121 -16.33 9.91 -2.04
N ASP A 122 -15.60 10.95 -1.64
CA ASP A 122 -15.57 12.24 -2.31
C ASP A 122 -14.16 12.84 -2.18
N ILE A 123 -13.74 13.51 -3.26
CA ILE A 123 -12.48 14.22 -3.40
C ILE A 123 -12.69 15.67 -3.89
N GLY A 124 -13.93 16.17 -3.87
CA GLY A 124 -14.28 17.52 -4.30
C GLY A 124 -14.36 17.67 -5.82
N GLY A 125 -14.75 16.62 -6.53
CA GLY A 125 -14.98 16.67 -7.98
C GLY A 125 -16.14 17.59 -8.35
N CYS A 126 -16.08 18.16 -9.54
CA CYS A 126 -17.09 19.07 -10.12
C CYS A 126 -18.03 18.37 -11.10
#